data_AF-A0A2C9LUR1-F1
#
_entry.id   AF-A0A2C9LUR1-F1
#
_cell.length_a   1.000
_cell.length_b   1.000
_cell.length_c   1.000
_cell.angle_alpha   90.00
_cell.angle_beta   90.00
_cell.angle_gamma   90.00
#
_symmetry.space_group_name_H-M   'P 1'
#
loop_
_entity.id
_entity.type
_entity.pdbx_description
1 polymer ?
#
loop_
_entity_poly.entity_id
_entity_poly.type
_entity_poly.pdbx_seq_one_letter_code
_entity_poly.pdbx_strand_id
1 'polypeptide(L)'
;MQNKMQFMERLTKYFFKLKVSEYRKRCTGKNICLIRVHYSSLNQQCIQQSNRNYCSPASVPLPHFIKLQKKFATLPLSFQQCHNYLISYTLHTSSTEVSQEESDDDKGKDKGLTPKRLKLLSTLFDYPAEEVPGVIAKYKFLNHLSLSLITDKVKIMQDFNLSQSFMKNNMRIMYHSSTWELQKRLELLKTHGFLEKNPVLHIDKLGHYLECPNEIFHLGFQKLINEYKSLEGCSNQEEYIQKRLCCSKESSHLLVSSYPLNRGVSNAKLKEFLDFVLIEANLSPDVVINNMRLCSFSVTRLRDRFKIMQSANISKERWFVYWNLSENKFKANFV
;
A
#
# COMPACT_ATOMS: atom_id res chain seq x y z
N MET A 1 -11.32 -31.91 -1.52
CA MET A 1 -10.97 -30.69 -2.29
C MET A 1 -12.04 -30.29 -3.33
N GLN A 2 -12.74 -31.23 -3.99
CA GLN A 2 -13.78 -30.94 -5.00
C GLN A 2 -14.99 -30.11 -4.50
N ASN A 3 -15.44 -30.28 -3.25
CA ASN A 3 -16.59 -29.52 -2.72
C ASN A 3 -16.34 -28.01 -2.52
N LYS A 4 -15.07 -27.59 -2.38
CA LYS A 4 -14.71 -26.17 -2.17
C LYS A 4 -14.73 -25.38 -3.48
N MET A 5 -14.38 -26.02 -4.59
CA MET A 5 -14.46 -25.44 -5.94
C MET A 5 -15.92 -25.26 -6.39
N GLN A 6 -16.77 -26.28 -6.21
CA GLN A 6 -18.19 -26.18 -6.59
C GLN A 6 -18.96 -25.14 -5.77
N PHE A 7 -18.57 -24.92 -4.51
CA PHE A 7 -19.17 -23.87 -3.68
C PHE A 7 -18.76 -22.46 -4.14
N MET A 8 -17.49 -22.24 -4.47
CA MET A 8 -17.01 -20.97 -5.01
C MET A 8 -17.62 -20.69 -6.39
N GLU A 9 -17.74 -21.69 -7.26
CA GLU A 9 -18.34 -21.56 -8.59
C GLU A 9 -19.84 -21.21 -8.51
N ARG A 10 -20.56 -21.78 -7.54
CA ARG A 10 -21.96 -21.41 -7.25
C ARG A 10 -22.11 -19.99 -6.70
N LEU A 11 -21.19 -19.53 -5.85
CA LEU A 11 -21.18 -18.17 -5.33
C LEU A 11 -20.90 -17.13 -6.43
N THR A 12 -19.96 -17.41 -7.34
CA THR A 12 -19.68 -16.54 -8.49
C THR A 12 -20.88 -16.43 -9.43
N LYS A 13 -21.63 -17.52 -9.61
CA LYS A 13 -22.84 -17.56 -10.44
C LYS A 13 -24.06 -16.88 -9.79
N TYR A 14 -24.13 -16.87 -8.46
CA TYR A 14 -25.25 -16.26 -7.72
C TYR A 14 -25.11 -14.75 -7.48
N PHE A 15 -23.88 -14.22 -7.40
CA PHE A 15 -23.68 -12.81 -7.05
C PHE A 15 -23.43 -11.88 -8.24
N PHE A 16 -23.01 -12.41 -9.41
CA PHE A 16 -22.70 -11.57 -10.56
C PHE A 16 -23.09 -12.24 -11.88
N LYS A 17 -24.20 -11.79 -12.51
CA LYS A 17 -24.37 -11.96 -13.97
C LYS A 17 -23.47 -10.93 -14.66
N LEU A 18 -22.18 -11.25 -14.74
CA LEU A 18 -21.22 -10.53 -15.57
C LEU A 18 -21.35 -11.05 -16.99
N LYS A 19 -21.79 -10.19 -17.90
CA LYS A 19 -21.73 -10.47 -19.34
C LYS A 19 -20.50 -9.76 -19.88
N VAL A 20 -19.48 -10.54 -20.22
CA VAL A 20 -18.25 -10.03 -20.85
C VAL A 20 -18.43 -10.20 -22.35
N SER A 21 -18.28 -9.10 -23.09
CA SER A 21 -18.32 -9.09 -24.55
C SER A 21 -16.99 -8.57 -25.08
N GLU A 22 -16.35 -9.39 -25.92
CA GLU A 22 -15.10 -9.06 -26.59
C GLU A 22 -15.42 -8.49 -27.98
N TYR A 23 -14.84 -7.34 -28.32
CA TYR A 23 -14.93 -6.78 -29.66
C TYR A 23 -13.53 -6.45 -30.17
N ARG A 24 -13.26 -6.86 -31.42
CA ARG A 24 -12.02 -6.54 -32.12
C ARG A 24 -12.29 -5.39 -33.07
N LYS A 25 -11.54 -4.29 -32.90
CA LYS A 25 -11.60 -3.15 -33.81
C LYS A 25 -10.23 -2.93 -34.42
N ARG A 26 -10.18 -2.77 -35.74
CA ARG A 26 -8.96 -2.50 -36.48
C ARG A 26 -8.83 -0.98 -36.61
N CYS A 27 -7.85 -0.41 -35.92
CA CYS A 27 -7.51 1.01 -36.01
C CYS A 27 -6.05 1.11 -36.46
N THR A 28 -5.78 1.93 -37.48
CA THR A 28 -4.43 2.21 -38.00
C THR A 28 -3.56 0.97 -38.25
N GLY A 29 -4.14 -0.06 -38.88
CA GLY A 29 -3.42 -1.28 -39.26
C GLY A 29 -3.08 -2.23 -38.10
N LYS A 30 -3.47 -1.91 -36.86
CA LYS A 30 -3.31 -2.79 -35.69
C LYS A 30 -4.67 -3.29 -35.20
N ASN A 31 -4.74 -4.59 -34.91
CA ASN A 31 -5.91 -5.17 -34.26
C ASN A 31 -5.82 -4.87 -32.76
N ILE A 32 -6.79 -4.10 -32.25
CA ILE A 32 -6.91 -3.85 -30.82
C ILE A 32 -8.12 -4.62 -30.31
N CYS A 33 -7.90 -5.43 -29.28
CA CYS A 33 -8.97 -6.13 -28.58
C CYS A 33 -9.45 -5.27 -27.41
N LEU A 34 -10.76 -4.98 -27.39
CA LEU A 34 -11.40 -4.22 -26.32
C LEU A 34 -12.38 -5.15 -25.60
N ILE A 35 -12.19 -5.29 -24.29
CA ILE A 35 -13.07 -6.08 -23.43
C ILE A 35 -14.03 -5.11 -22.74
N ARG A 36 -15.33 -5.27 -23.00
CA ARG A 36 -16.40 -4.51 -22.31
C ARG A 36 -17.10 -5.42 -21.32
N VAL A 37 -17.14 -5.00 -20.06
CA VAL A 37 -17.80 -5.72 -18.98
C VAL A 37 -19.14 -5.04 -18.68
N HIS A 38 -20.24 -5.74 -18.91
CA HIS A 38 -21.58 -5.24 -18.60
C HIS A 38 -22.01 -5.75 -17.22
N TYR A 39 -22.27 -4.82 -16.31
CA TYR A 39 -22.91 -5.10 -15.02
C TYR A 39 -24.42 -5.02 -15.21
N SER A 40 -25.13 -6.15 -15.02
CA SER A 40 -26.59 -6.13 -14.94
C SER A 40 -26.99 -5.97 -13.47
N SER A 41 -27.52 -4.80 -13.11
CA SER A 41 -28.18 -4.64 -11.81
C SER A 41 -29.61 -5.20 -11.91
N LEU A 42 -29.94 -6.09 -10.99
CA LEU A 42 -31.32 -6.47 -10.67
C LEU A 42 -32.00 -5.26 -10.03
N ASN A 43 -32.43 -4.27 -10.82
CA ASN A 43 -33.38 -3.23 -10.38
C ASN A 43 -34.01 -2.42 -11.53
N GLN A 44 -34.38 -3.07 -12.63
CA GLN A 44 -35.13 -2.43 -13.72
C GLN A 44 -36.66 -2.51 -13.58
N GLN A 45 -37.21 -3.09 -12.50
CA GLN A 45 -38.67 -3.11 -12.28
C GLN A 45 -39.22 -1.91 -11.48
N CYS A 46 -38.38 -1.04 -10.91
CA CYS A 46 -38.86 0.16 -10.20
C CYS A 46 -38.72 1.48 -10.99
N ILE A 47 -38.13 1.47 -12.19
CA ILE A 47 -37.83 2.71 -12.98
C ILE A 47 -38.80 2.89 -14.16
N GLN A 48 -39.94 2.20 -14.19
CA GLN A 48 -41.01 2.45 -15.16
C GLN A 48 -42.33 2.97 -14.57
N GLN A 49 -42.35 3.39 -13.29
CA GLN A 49 -43.54 4.01 -12.68
C GLN A 49 -43.32 5.40 -12.04
N SER A 50 -42.17 6.04 -12.27
CA SER A 50 -41.97 7.44 -11.83
C SER A 50 -41.65 8.36 -13.01
N ASN A 51 -42.54 8.39 -14.00
CA ASN A 51 -42.63 9.48 -14.96
C ASN A 51 -44.00 10.15 -14.75
N ARG A 52 -44.07 10.99 -13.71
CA ARG A 52 -44.91 12.20 -13.62
C ARG A 52 -44.70 12.84 -12.23
N ASN A 53 -44.27 14.10 -12.28
CA ASN A 53 -44.32 15.13 -11.24
C ASN A 53 -43.27 15.10 -10.12
N TYR A 54 -42.71 16.30 -9.90
CA TYR A 54 -41.76 16.71 -8.87
C TYR A 54 -42.16 16.25 -7.46
N CYS A 55 -41.22 15.68 -6.69
CA CYS A 55 -41.10 15.81 -5.23
C CYS A 55 -39.76 15.25 -4.69
N SER A 56 -39.30 15.86 -3.59
CA SER A 56 -38.10 15.64 -2.75
C SER A 56 -37.65 14.18 -2.49
N PRO A 57 -36.38 13.94 -2.08
CA PRO A 57 -35.88 12.60 -1.80
C PRO A 57 -36.47 12.05 -0.48
N ALA A 58 -37.26 10.99 -0.60
CA ALA A 58 -37.77 10.23 0.54
C ALA A 58 -36.77 9.13 0.97
N SER A 59 -36.63 9.02 2.28
CA SER A 59 -35.87 8.04 3.06
C SER A 59 -36.12 6.57 2.67
N VAL A 60 -35.03 5.79 2.58
CA VAL A 60 -35.09 4.32 2.49
C VAL A 60 -35.60 3.73 3.82
N PRO A 61 -36.50 2.73 3.82
CA PRO A 61 -36.99 2.13 5.06
C PRO A 61 -35.86 1.40 5.82
N LEU A 62 -35.64 1.81 7.08
CA LEU A 62 -34.70 1.21 8.05
C LEU A 62 -34.66 -0.34 8.09
N PRO A 63 -35.77 -1.10 7.91
CA PRO A 63 -35.75 -2.56 8.05
C PRO A 63 -34.91 -3.28 6.99
N HIS A 64 -34.76 -2.70 5.78
CA HIS A 64 -33.99 -3.32 4.70
C HIS A 64 -32.48 -3.10 4.86
N PHE A 65 -32.08 -1.95 5.41
CA PHE A 65 -30.68 -1.62 5.67
C PHE A 65 -30.09 -2.51 6.79
N ILE A 66 -30.87 -2.77 7.84
CA ILE A 66 -30.46 -3.63 8.97
C ILE A 66 -30.27 -5.09 8.53
N LYS A 67 -31.11 -5.61 7.62
CA LYS A 67 -30.94 -6.97 7.07
C LYS A 67 -29.69 -7.11 6.18
N LEU A 68 -29.31 -6.06 5.46
CA LEU A 68 -28.09 -6.03 4.65
C LEU A 68 -26.83 -5.95 5.54
N GLN A 69 -26.84 -5.12 6.59
CA GLN A 69 -25.72 -5.04 7.53
C GLN A 69 -25.47 -6.35 8.28
N LYS A 70 -26.53 -7.06 8.72
CA LYS A 70 -26.39 -8.36 9.39
C LYS A 70 -25.80 -9.44 8.48
N LYS A 71 -26.10 -9.43 7.19
CA LYS A 71 -25.47 -10.35 6.22
C LYS A 71 -24.02 -9.97 5.93
N PHE A 72 -23.71 -8.68 5.87
CA PHE A 72 -22.35 -8.19 5.67
C PHE A 72 -21.39 -8.57 6.79
N ALA A 73 -21.87 -8.56 8.04
CA ALA A 73 -21.07 -8.95 9.21
C ALA A 73 -20.58 -10.41 9.17
N THR A 74 -21.17 -11.26 8.32
CA THR A 74 -20.79 -12.69 8.20
C THR A 74 -19.76 -12.96 7.09
N LEU A 75 -19.37 -11.94 6.31
CA LEU A 75 -18.38 -12.09 5.24
C LEU A 75 -16.94 -12.09 5.78
N PRO A 76 -15.98 -12.72 5.07
CA PRO A 76 -14.56 -12.62 5.42
C PRO A 76 -14.09 -11.16 5.54
N LEU A 77 -13.17 -10.88 6.47
CA LEU A 77 -12.70 -9.53 6.79
C LEU A 77 -12.19 -8.75 5.57
N SER A 78 -11.53 -9.44 4.63
CA SER A 78 -11.04 -8.87 3.37
C SER A 78 -12.18 -8.36 2.46
N PHE A 79 -13.34 -9.04 2.47
CA PHE A 79 -14.52 -8.64 1.71
C PHE A 79 -15.24 -7.45 2.36
N GLN A 80 -15.32 -7.44 3.69
CA GLN A 80 -15.88 -6.30 4.43
C GLN A 80 -15.05 -5.03 4.19
N GLN A 81 -13.72 -5.16 4.16
CA GLN A 81 -12.79 -4.07 3.85
C GLN A 81 -12.98 -3.53 2.42
N CYS A 82 -13.10 -4.41 1.41
CA CYS A 82 -13.38 -4.00 0.02
C CYS A 82 -14.74 -3.30 -0.13
N HIS A 83 -15.78 -3.77 0.57
CA HIS A 83 -17.11 -3.16 0.48
C HIS A 83 -17.17 -1.80 1.17
N ASN A 84 -16.58 -1.66 2.36
CA ASN A 84 -16.47 -0.37 3.05
C ASN A 84 -15.66 0.64 2.22
N TYR A 85 -14.62 0.17 1.52
CA TYR A 85 -13.86 0.98 0.57
C TYR A 85 -14.74 1.50 -0.58
N LEU A 86 -15.53 0.63 -1.22
CA LEU A 86 -16.46 1.00 -2.29
C LEU A 86 -17.57 1.95 -1.82
N ILE A 87 -18.15 1.75 -0.64
CA ILE A 87 -19.16 2.66 -0.07
C ILE A 87 -18.54 4.05 0.16
N SER A 88 -17.33 4.14 0.73
CA SER A 88 -16.65 5.42 0.92
C SER A 88 -16.37 6.13 -0.40
N TYR A 89 -15.98 5.37 -1.43
CA TYR A 89 -15.71 5.91 -2.77
C TYR A 89 -16.98 6.47 -3.42
N THR A 90 -18.11 5.74 -3.31
CA THR A 90 -19.37 6.12 -3.95
C THR A 90 -20.05 7.31 -3.26
N LEU A 91 -19.96 7.38 -1.93
CA LEU A 91 -20.47 8.51 -1.13
C LEU A 91 -19.64 9.79 -1.36
N HIS A 92 -18.33 9.68 -1.61
CA HIS A 92 -17.48 10.85 -1.88
C HIS A 92 -17.55 11.34 -3.33
N THR A 93 -17.87 10.50 -4.31
CA THR A 93 -18.18 10.97 -5.66
C THR A 93 -19.51 11.71 -5.77
N SER A 94 -20.38 11.59 -4.75
CA SER A 94 -21.68 12.26 -4.70
C SER A 94 -21.73 13.45 -3.73
N SER A 95 -20.64 13.73 -2.99
CA SER A 95 -20.58 14.82 -2.00
C SER A 95 -19.66 15.99 -2.39
N THR A 96 -19.21 16.07 -3.64
CA THR A 96 -18.58 17.30 -4.16
C THR A 96 -19.67 18.22 -4.70
N GLU A 97 -20.60 18.64 -3.84
CA GLU A 97 -21.32 19.89 -4.06
C GLU A 97 -20.28 21.00 -3.89
N VAL A 98 -19.81 21.48 -5.03
CA VAL A 98 -18.99 22.68 -5.14
C VAL A 98 -19.82 23.82 -4.56
N SER A 99 -19.45 24.30 -3.38
CA SER A 99 -19.92 25.58 -2.86
C SER A 99 -19.57 26.65 -3.89
N GLN A 100 -20.57 27.09 -4.64
CA GLN A 100 -20.49 28.26 -5.51
C GLN A 100 -20.52 29.50 -4.62
N GLU A 101 -19.36 29.93 -4.12
CA GLU A 101 -19.14 31.33 -3.74
C GLU A 101 -17.86 31.80 -4.43
N GLU A 102 -17.98 32.96 -5.08
CA GLU A 102 -17.01 33.67 -5.93
C GLU A 102 -16.85 33.14 -7.37
N SER A 103 -17.90 33.34 -8.16
CA SER A 103 -17.81 33.46 -9.62
C SER A 103 -17.22 34.82 -10.01
N ASP A 104 -15.90 34.87 -10.23
CA ASP A 104 -15.28 35.86 -11.10
C ASP A 104 -14.73 35.13 -12.33
N ASP A 105 -15.48 35.24 -13.43
CA ASP A 105 -15.16 34.80 -14.79
C ASP A 105 -13.97 35.61 -15.33
N ASP A 106 -12.76 35.36 -14.80
CA ASP A 106 -11.53 35.98 -15.28
C ASP A 106 -10.76 34.98 -16.15
N LYS A 107 -11.02 35.10 -17.46
CA LYS A 107 -10.35 34.35 -18.52
C LYS A 107 -8.85 34.65 -18.53
N GLY A 108 -8.06 33.75 -17.95
CA GLY A 108 -6.78 33.29 -18.48
C GLY A 108 -5.67 34.32 -18.71
N LYS A 109 -5.74 35.52 -18.14
CA LYS A 109 -4.54 36.35 -17.98
C LYS A 109 -3.68 35.69 -16.92
N ASP A 110 -2.39 35.53 -17.24
CA ASP A 110 -1.36 35.11 -16.31
C ASP A 110 -1.43 36.06 -15.11
N LYS A 111 -2.20 35.67 -14.08
CA LYS A 111 -2.40 36.46 -12.87
C LYS A 111 -1.05 36.49 -12.19
N GLY A 112 -0.29 37.53 -12.51
CA GLY A 112 1.04 37.77 -11.98
C GLY A 112 1.05 37.56 -10.48
N LEU A 113 2.19 37.09 -9.98
CA LEU A 113 2.40 36.81 -8.57
C LEU A 113 1.99 38.00 -7.70
N THR A 114 0.87 37.86 -6.99
CA THR A 114 0.41 38.94 -6.12
C THR A 114 1.36 39.08 -4.93
N PRO A 115 1.68 40.30 -4.46
CA PRO A 115 2.52 40.50 -3.28
C PRO A 115 2.01 39.76 -2.04
N LYS A 116 0.67 39.63 -1.91
CA LYS A 116 0.02 38.85 -0.84
C LYS A 116 0.41 37.37 -0.90
N ARG A 117 0.45 36.77 -2.08
CA ARG A 117 0.85 35.36 -2.29
C ARG A 117 2.32 35.16 -1.94
N LEU A 118 3.21 36.03 -2.40
CA LEU A 118 4.64 35.97 -2.09
C LEU A 118 4.90 36.06 -0.58
N LYS A 119 4.26 37.03 0.09
CA LYS A 119 4.36 37.20 1.54
C LYS A 119 3.87 35.96 2.31
N LEU A 120 2.71 35.41 1.92
CA LEU A 120 2.17 34.23 2.59
C LEU A 120 3.07 33.00 2.41
N LEU A 121 3.57 32.75 1.19
CA LEU A 121 4.46 31.62 0.92
C LEU A 121 5.82 31.78 1.64
N SER A 122 6.34 33.01 1.71
CA SER A 122 7.52 33.34 2.52
C SER A 122 7.29 32.97 3.98
N THR A 123 6.15 33.33 4.56
CA THR A 123 5.82 33.02 5.97
C THR A 123 5.56 31.53 6.20
N LEU A 124 4.74 30.89 5.37
CA LEU A 124 4.32 29.48 5.56
C LEU A 124 5.49 28.50 5.48
N PHE A 125 6.44 28.79 4.60
CA PHE A 125 7.60 27.96 4.37
C PHE A 125 8.88 28.58 4.92
N ASP A 126 8.85 29.68 5.67
CA ASP A 126 10.05 30.32 6.22
C ASP A 126 11.14 30.52 5.15
N TYR A 127 10.76 31.08 4.00
CA TYR A 127 11.68 31.50 2.95
C TYR A 127 11.92 33.01 3.04
N PRO A 128 13.13 33.51 2.79
CA PRO A 128 13.34 34.92 2.50
C PRO A 128 12.44 35.36 1.34
N ALA A 129 11.87 36.56 1.42
CA ALA A 129 10.87 37.03 0.45
C ALA A 129 11.42 37.05 -0.99
N GLU A 130 12.71 37.33 -1.12
CA GLU A 130 13.51 37.35 -2.34
C GLU A 130 13.70 35.96 -2.98
N GLU A 131 13.63 34.87 -2.20
CA GLU A 131 13.79 33.50 -2.72
C GLU A 131 12.48 32.91 -3.24
N VAL A 132 11.34 33.39 -2.74
CA VAL A 132 10.01 32.85 -3.08
C VAL A 132 9.74 32.82 -4.59
N PRO A 133 10.06 33.86 -5.39
CA PRO A 133 9.90 33.80 -6.84
C PRO A 133 10.66 32.62 -7.48
N GLY A 134 11.87 32.32 -6.99
CA GLY A 134 12.67 31.17 -7.45
C GLY A 134 12.03 29.83 -7.09
N VAL A 135 11.49 29.71 -5.88
CA VAL A 135 10.73 28.52 -5.43
C VAL A 135 9.50 28.29 -6.31
N ILE A 136 8.77 29.35 -6.63
CA ILE A 136 7.57 29.27 -7.48
C ILE A 136 7.95 28.93 -8.93
N ALA A 137 9.03 29.50 -9.45
CA ALA A 137 9.56 29.15 -10.76
C ALA A 137 9.93 27.66 -10.85
N LYS A 138 10.52 27.11 -9.77
CA LYS A 138 10.84 25.68 -9.63
C LYS A 138 9.58 24.82 -9.51
N TYR A 139 8.56 25.29 -8.78
CA TYR A 139 7.33 24.56 -8.50
C TYR A 139 6.10 25.31 -9.04
N LYS A 140 5.97 25.37 -10.37
CA LYS A 140 4.93 26.17 -11.06
C LYS A 140 3.50 25.89 -10.60
N PHE A 141 3.20 24.66 -10.15
CA PHE A 141 1.89 24.30 -9.61
C PHE A 141 1.47 25.19 -8.43
N LEU A 142 2.44 25.75 -7.69
CA LEU A 142 2.16 26.68 -6.60
C LEU A 142 1.47 27.96 -7.08
N ASN A 143 1.45 28.31 -8.36
CA ASN A 143 0.64 29.44 -8.84
C ASN A 143 -0.84 29.10 -8.99
N HIS A 144 -1.16 27.82 -9.19
CA HIS A 144 -2.51 27.36 -9.49
C HIS A 144 -3.28 26.89 -8.26
N LEU A 145 -2.60 26.61 -7.14
CA LEU A 145 -3.23 26.22 -5.89
C LEU A 145 -3.83 27.43 -5.17
N SER A 146 -4.99 27.28 -4.53
CA SER A 146 -5.53 28.33 -3.66
C SER A 146 -4.64 28.49 -2.41
N LEU A 147 -4.56 29.72 -1.88
CA LEU A 147 -3.75 29.99 -0.69
C LEU A 147 -4.31 29.30 0.56
N SER A 148 -5.64 29.16 0.65
CA SER A 148 -6.31 28.40 1.70
C SER A 148 -5.86 26.94 1.71
N LEU A 149 -5.90 26.27 0.55
CA LEU A 149 -5.49 24.87 0.41
C LEU A 149 -4.04 24.63 0.83
N ILE A 150 -3.12 25.52 0.45
CA ILE A 150 -1.71 25.43 0.87
C ILE A 150 -1.61 25.58 2.39
N THR A 151 -2.28 26.59 2.94
CA THR A 151 -2.28 26.87 4.39
C THR A 151 -2.81 25.67 5.18
N ASP A 152 -3.92 25.08 4.74
CA ASP A 152 -4.52 23.91 5.40
C ASP A 152 -3.57 22.70 5.39
N LYS A 153 -2.91 22.43 4.26
CA LYS A 153 -1.94 21.33 4.18
C LYS A 153 -0.70 21.55 5.03
N VAL A 154 -0.18 22.78 5.06
CA VAL A 154 0.94 23.15 5.94
C VAL A 154 0.56 22.93 7.39
N LYS A 155 -0.63 23.41 7.80
CA LYS A 155 -1.15 23.22 9.15
C LYS A 155 -1.30 21.74 9.51
N ILE A 156 -1.92 20.94 8.63
CA ILE A 156 -2.02 19.49 8.81
C ILE A 156 -0.63 18.89 9.06
N MET A 157 0.36 19.15 8.21
CA MET A 157 1.70 18.59 8.40
C MET A 157 2.37 19.05 9.70
N GLN A 158 2.16 20.30 10.11
CA GLN A 158 2.64 20.82 11.40
C GLN A 158 1.97 20.13 12.59
N ASP A 159 0.66 19.85 12.52
CA ASP A 159 -0.10 19.13 13.56
C ASP A 159 0.42 17.67 13.74
N PHE A 160 1.07 17.11 12.72
CA PHE A 160 1.78 15.83 12.77
C PHE A 160 3.29 15.96 13.05
N ASN A 161 3.74 17.11 13.55
CA ASN A 161 5.13 17.41 13.90
C ASN A 161 6.12 17.29 12.73
N LEU A 162 5.67 17.48 11.48
CA LEU A 162 6.58 17.53 10.33
C LEU A 162 7.24 18.91 10.24
N SER A 163 8.57 18.92 10.11
CA SER A 163 9.35 20.14 10.11
C SER A 163 9.13 20.99 8.85
N GLN A 164 9.42 22.29 8.95
CA GLN A 164 9.50 23.19 7.80
C GLN A 164 10.48 22.68 6.74
N SER A 165 11.66 22.17 7.16
CA SER A 165 12.63 21.60 6.25
C SER A 165 12.08 20.40 5.46
N PHE A 166 11.29 19.53 6.10
CA PHE A 166 10.62 18.43 5.41
C PHE A 166 9.66 18.94 4.33
N MET A 167 8.84 19.95 4.66
CA MET A 167 7.89 20.54 3.70
C MET A 167 8.59 21.20 2.50
N LYS A 168 9.68 21.96 2.75
CA LYS A 168 10.52 22.56 1.70
C LYS A 168 11.06 21.52 0.73
N ASN A 169 11.51 20.38 1.26
CA ASN A 169 12.08 19.29 0.47
C ASN A 169 11.01 18.46 -0.26
N ASN A 170 9.76 18.49 0.20
CA ASN A 170 8.66 17.67 -0.31
C ASN A 170 7.47 18.50 -0.81
N MET A 171 7.76 19.62 -1.50
CA MET A 171 6.76 20.59 -1.97
C MET A 171 5.65 19.95 -2.84
N ARG A 172 5.93 18.81 -3.50
CA ARG A 172 4.97 18.08 -4.33
C ARG A 172 3.75 17.53 -3.57
N ILE A 173 3.84 17.37 -2.25
CA ILE A 173 2.70 17.01 -1.38
C ILE A 173 1.56 18.05 -1.51
N MET A 174 1.91 19.31 -1.75
CA MET A 174 0.94 20.39 -1.95
C MET A 174 0.07 20.20 -3.19
N TYR A 175 0.53 19.41 -4.16
CA TYR A 175 -0.18 19.22 -5.42
C TYR A 175 -1.07 17.97 -5.43
N HIS A 176 -0.58 16.82 -4.97
CA HIS A 176 -1.21 15.54 -5.32
C HIS A 176 -2.34 15.06 -4.40
N SER A 177 -2.24 15.27 -3.09
CA SER A 177 -3.22 14.72 -2.12
C SER A 177 -4.27 15.76 -1.76
N SER A 178 -5.54 15.41 -1.55
CA SER A 178 -6.48 16.32 -0.90
C SER A 178 -6.08 16.54 0.57
N THR A 179 -6.59 17.60 1.23
CA THR A 179 -6.36 17.82 2.66
C THR A 179 -6.84 16.64 3.51
N TRP A 180 -8.04 16.14 3.22
CA TRP A 180 -8.61 14.97 3.88
C TRP A 180 -7.75 13.70 3.69
N GLU A 181 -7.30 13.43 2.46
CA GLU A 181 -6.48 12.23 2.21
C GLU A 181 -5.10 12.37 2.86
N LEU A 182 -4.49 13.55 2.83
CA LEU A 182 -3.23 13.83 3.52
C LEU A 182 -3.36 13.58 5.02
N GLN A 183 -4.40 14.12 5.67
CA GLN A 183 -4.72 13.91 7.07
C GLN A 183 -4.84 12.41 7.38
N LYS A 184 -5.69 11.70 6.63
CA LYS A 184 -5.93 10.26 6.79
C LYS A 184 -4.64 9.44 6.66
N ARG A 185 -3.78 9.74 5.70
CA ARG A 185 -2.49 9.04 5.53
C ARG A 185 -1.57 9.26 6.71
N LEU A 186 -1.48 10.50 7.20
CA LEU A 186 -0.68 10.84 8.38
C LEU A 186 -1.22 10.15 9.64
N GLU A 187 -2.54 10.09 9.82
CA GLU A 187 -3.17 9.34 10.92
C GLU A 187 -2.85 7.85 10.86
N LEU A 188 -2.92 7.24 9.67
CA LEU A 188 -2.56 5.83 9.48
C LEU A 188 -1.09 5.57 9.81
N LEU A 189 -0.19 6.44 9.35
CA LEU A 189 1.24 6.35 9.65
C LEU A 189 1.51 6.55 11.15
N LYS A 190 0.85 7.53 11.79
CA LYS A 190 0.98 7.81 13.24
C LYS A 190 0.50 6.64 14.08
N THR A 191 -0.67 6.09 13.76
CA THR A 191 -1.29 4.97 14.49
C THR A 191 -0.41 3.73 14.51
N HIS A 192 0.43 3.54 13.49
CA HIS A 192 1.37 2.42 13.40
C HIS A 192 2.80 2.80 13.82
N GLY A 193 2.99 3.99 14.40
CA GLY A 193 4.29 4.47 14.88
C GLY A 193 5.31 4.76 13.76
N PHE A 194 4.87 5.03 12.53
CA PHE A 194 5.75 5.29 11.38
C PHE A 194 6.16 6.76 11.22
N LEU A 195 5.53 7.69 11.94
CA LEU A 195 5.93 9.10 11.94
C LEU A 195 6.97 9.43 13.02
N GLU A 196 7.08 8.58 14.03
CA GLU A 196 8.10 8.69 15.07
C GLU A 196 9.44 8.16 14.54
N LYS A 197 10.49 8.06 15.38
CA LYS A 197 11.79 7.48 14.98
C LYS A 197 11.63 5.98 14.67
N ASN A 198 11.03 5.66 13.54
CA ASN A 198 10.77 4.31 13.08
C ASN A 198 11.91 3.86 12.16
N PRO A 199 12.56 2.74 12.45
CA PRO A 199 13.68 2.25 11.66
C PRO A 199 13.27 1.71 10.28
N VAL A 200 11.99 1.46 10.01
CA VAL A 200 11.52 0.91 8.73
C VAL A 200 11.19 2.02 7.72
N LEU A 201 10.59 3.13 8.17
CA LEU A 201 10.26 4.27 7.32
C LEU A 201 11.27 5.40 7.51
N HIS A 202 12.24 5.49 6.61
CA HIS A 202 13.13 6.65 6.56
C HIS A 202 12.35 7.92 6.18
N ILE A 203 12.71 9.04 6.81
CA ILE A 203 12.07 10.35 6.55
C ILE A 203 12.11 10.74 5.07
N ASP A 204 13.19 10.38 4.36
CA ASP A 204 13.34 10.66 2.93
C ASP A 204 12.31 9.92 2.07
N LYS A 205 11.77 8.79 2.56
CA LYS A 205 10.73 8.02 1.88
C LYS A 205 9.33 8.49 2.27
N LEU A 206 9.16 9.17 3.41
CA LEU A 206 7.86 9.65 3.88
C LEU A 206 7.21 10.57 2.85
N GLY A 207 7.98 11.47 2.22
CA GLY A 207 7.48 12.37 1.19
C GLY A 207 6.79 11.63 0.04
N HIS A 208 7.38 10.52 -0.41
CA HIS A 208 6.80 9.68 -1.47
C HIS A 208 5.45 9.07 -1.08
N TYR A 209 5.28 8.64 0.18
CA TYR A 209 3.99 8.14 0.66
C TYR A 209 2.91 9.21 0.70
N LEU A 210 3.29 10.46 0.97
CA LEU A 210 2.35 11.57 1.05
C LEU A 210 2.01 12.16 -0.33
N GLU A 211 2.86 11.97 -1.34
CA GLU A 211 2.63 12.46 -2.71
C GLU A 211 1.92 11.45 -3.63
N CYS A 212 2.09 10.15 -3.41
CA CYS A 212 1.71 9.15 -4.41
C CYS A 212 0.18 8.96 -4.53
N PRO A 213 -0.33 8.39 -5.65
CA PRO A 213 -1.75 8.02 -5.77
C PRO A 213 -2.22 7.06 -4.67
N ASN A 214 -3.52 7.06 -4.36
CA ASN A 214 -4.10 6.28 -3.26
C ASN A 214 -3.80 4.78 -3.37
N GLU A 215 -3.86 4.22 -4.57
CA GLU A 215 -3.59 2.80 -4.82
C GLU A 215 -2.13 2.45 -4.49
N ILE A 216 -1.20 3.34 -4.87
CA ILE A 216 0.23 3.18 -4.60
C ILE A 216 0.52 3.35 -3.11
N PHE A 217 -0.11 4.33 -2.46
CA PHE A 217 -0.02 4.51 -1.02
C PHE A 217 -0.47 3.26 -0.28
N HIS A 218 -1.65 2.72 -0.59
CA HIS A 218 -2.18 1.53 0.08
C HIS A 218 -1.30 0.30 -0.10
N LEU A 219 -0.82 0.05 -1.32
CA LEU A 219 0.11 -1.07 -1.59
C LEU A 219 1.42 -0.90 -0.81
N GLY A 220 2.01 0.29 -0.84
CA GLY A 220 3.23 0.60 -0.09
C GLY A 220 3.03 0.49 1.41
N PHE A 221 1.93 1.01 1.94
CA PHE A 221 1.62 1.02 3.36
C PHE A 221 1.38 -0.40 3.89
N GLN A 222 0.68 -1.25 3.13
CA GLN A 222 0.54 -2.67 3.49
C GLN A 222 1.89 -3.38 3.49
N LYS A 223 2.76 -3.10 2.51
CA LYS A 223 4.13 -3.62 2.51
C LYS A 223 4.87 -3.16 3.77
N LEU A 224 4.80 -1.88 4.11
CA LEU A 224 5.44 -1.32 5.31
C LEU A 224 4.97 -2.00 6.60
N ILE A 225 3.66 -2.19 6.76
CA ILE A 225 3.07 -2.95 7.89
C ILE A 225 3.63 -4.37 7.94
N ASN A 226 3.71 -5.05 6.80
CA ASN A 226 4.22 -6.43 6.74
C ASN A 226 5.70 -6.48 7.11
N GLU A 227 6.53 -5.54 6.64
CA GLU A 227 7.94 -5.44 7.02
C GLU A 227 8.11 -5.20 8.53
N TYR A 228 7.28 -4.33 9.11
CA TYR A 228 7.31 -4.05 10.55
C TYR A 228 6.85 -5.24 11.40
N LYS A 229 5.71 -5.85 11.07
CA LYS A 229 5.21 -7.05 11.74
C LYS A 229 6.18 -8.21 11.66
N SER A 230 6.96 -8.29 10.58
CA SER A 230 7.94 -9.35 10.39
C SER A 230 9.12 -9.28 11.36
N LEU A 231 9.33 -8.15 12.04
CA LEU A 231 10.33 -8.00 13.09
C LEU A 231 9.83 -8.42 14.48
N GLU A 232 8.57 -8.85 14.62
CA GLU A 232 8.02 -9.38 15.88
C GLU A 232 8.25 -8.46 17.09
N GLY A 233 8.06 -7.16 16.88
CA GLY A 233 8.22 -6.10 17.88
C GLY A 233 9.66 -5.62 18.10
N CYS A 234 10.65 -6.20 17.43
CA CYS A 234 12.03 -5.71 17.47
C CYS A 234 12.10 -4.39 16.70
N SER A 235 12.96 -3.47 17.16
CA SER A 235 13.13 -2.19 16.49
C SER A 235 13.72 -2.41 15.10
N ASN A 236 14.79 -3.19 14.96
CA ASN A 236 15.49 -3.34 13.69
C ASN A 236 15.84 -4.80 13.40
N GLN A 237 16.40 -5.03 12.20
CA GLN A 237 16.77 -6.37 11.73
C GLN A 237 17.88 -7.00 12.58
N GLU A 238 18.81 -6.21 13.13
CA GLU A 238 19.89 -6.69 14.01
C GLU A 238 19.32 -7.24 15.31
N GLU A 239 18.47 -6.48 16.00
CA GLU A 239 17.78 -6.90 17.22
C GLU A 239 16.91 -8.14 16.98
N TYR A 240 16.22 -8.19 15.84
CA TYR A 240 15.42 -9.35 15.45
C TYR A 240 16.27 -10.62 15.29
N ILE A 241 17.42 -10.53 14.63
CA ILE A 241 18.35 -11.66 14.46
C ILE A 241 18.93 -12.07 15.81
N GLN A 242 19.36 -11.10 16.62
CA GLN A 242 19.89 -11.34 17.97
C GLN A 242 18.88 -12.14 18.81
N LYS A 243 17.62 -11.70 18.82
CA LYS A 243 16.52 -12.36 19.54
C LYS A 243 16.24 -13.77 19.00
N ARG A 244 16.12 -13.93 17.68
CA ARG A 244 15.71 -15.21 17.06
C ARG A 244 16.81 -16.27 17.07
N LEU A 245 18.08 -15.87 17.02
CA LEU A 245 19.23 -16.77 17.02
C LEU A 245 19.94 -16.85 18.38
N CYS A 246 19.47 -16.12 19.39
CA CYS A 246 20.08 -16.02 20.72
C CYS A 246 21.60 -15.73 20.66
N CYS A 247 22.03 -14.90 19.71
CA CYS A 247 23.45 -14.58 19.51
C CYS A 247 23.84 -13.26 20.18
N SER A 248 25.15 -12.99 20.25
CA SER A 248 25.64 -11.71 20.77
C SER A 248 25.32 -10.56 19.82
N LYS A 249 25.31 -9.33 20.34
CA LYS A 249 25.08 -8.13 19.52
C LYS A 249 26.11 -7.99 18.41
N GLU A 250 27.37 -8.28 18.71
CA GLU A 250 28.48 -8.27 17.75
C GLU A 250 28.23 -9.29 16.64
N SER A 251 27.75 -10.49 17.02
CA SER A 251 27.42 -11.56 16.06
C SER A 251 26.24 -11.17 15.16
N SER A 252 25.15 -10.62 15.72
CA SER A 252 24.02 -10.12 14.92
C SER A 252 24.43 -8.99 13.99
N HIS A 253 25.27 -8.08 14.46
CA HIS A 253 25.79 -6.97 13.66
C HIS A 253 26.62 -7.45 12.46
N LEU A 254 27.51 -8.43 12.70
CA LEU A 254 28.28 -9.07 11.63
C LEU A 254 27.37 -9.77 10.61
N LEU A 255 26.31 -10.45 11.07
CA LEU A 255 25.36 -11.12 10.18
C LEU A 255 24.59 -10.13 9.30
N VAL A 256 24.06 -9.04 9.87
CA VAL A 256 23.36 -7.99 9.10
C VAL A 256 24.29 -7.34 8.08
N SER A 257 25.55 -7.13 8.45
CA SER A 257 26.58 -6.56 7.57
C SER A 257 27.07 -7.53 6.49
N SER A 258 26.79 -8.83 6.64
CA SER A 258 27.21 -9.88 5.71
C SER A 258 26.23 -10.08 4.55
N TYR A 259 26.73 -10.71 3.48
CA TYR A 259 25.86 -11.21 2.41
C TYR A 259 25.06 -12.43 2.91
N PRO A 260 23.73 -12.48 2.70
CA PRO A 260 22.95 -11.67 1.77
C PRO A 260 22.21 -10.49 2.39
N LEU A 261 22.22 -10.33 3.72
CA LEU A 261 21.38 -9.35 4.42
C LEU A 261 21.74 -7.91 4.04
N ASN A 262 23.02 -7.61 3.87
CA ASN A 262 23.50 -6.30 3.43
C ASN A 262 22.99 -5.87 2.04
N ARG A 263 22.47 -6.80 1.22
CA ARG A 263 21.84 -6.51 -0.08
C ARG A 263 20.34 -6.19 0.04
N GLY A 264 19.83 -5.98 1.25
CA GLY A 264 18.44 -5.56 1.46
C GLY A 264 17.45 -6.71 1.37
N VAL A 265 17.77 -7.87 1.96
CA VAL A 265 16.75 -8.91 2.21
C VAL A 265 15.65 -8.31 3.08
N SER A 266 14.40 -8.40 2.61
CA SER A 266 13.25 -7.90 3.36
C SER A 266 13.08 -8.62 4.70
N ASN A 267 12.50 -7.95 5.69
CA ASN A 267 12.23 -8.53 7.00
C ASN A 267 11.25 -9.70 6.86
N ALA A 268 10.27 -9.59 5.95
CA ALA A 268 9.35 -10.68 5.66
C ALA A 268 10.07 -11.94 5.15
N LYS A 269 11.02 -11.79 4.22
CA LYS A 269 11.80 -12.92 3.69
C LYS A 269 12.73 -13.50 4.76
N LEU A 270 13.39 -12.64 5.54
CA LEU A 270 14.23 -13.07 6.66
C LEU A 270 13.42 -13.88 7.67
N LYS A 271 12.25 -13.38 8.07
CA LYS A 271 11.33 -14.08 8.97
C LYS A 271 10.93 -15.44 8.40
N GLU A 272 10.46 -15.49 7.16
CA GLU A 272 10.04 -16.74 6.54
C GLU A 272 11.19 -17.76 6.50
N PHE A 273 12.41 -17.30 6.19
CA PHE A 273 13.60 -18.13 6.23
C PHE A 273 13.89 -18.66 7.63
N LEU A 274 13.91 -17.80 8.65
CA LEU A 274 14.19 -18.18 10.04
C LEU A 274 13.10 -19.11 10.61
N ASP A 275 11.83 -18.84 10.34
CA ASP A 275 10.72 -19.72 10.71
C ASP A 275 10.91 -21.12 10.09
N PHE A 276 11.27 -21.18 8.80
CA PHE A 276 11.55 -22.46 8.16
C PHE A 276 12.72 -23.20 8.79
N VAL A 277 13.90 -22.58 8.91
CA VAL A 277 15.10 -23.31 9.37
C VAL A 277 15.06 -23.66 10.85
N LEU A 278 14.53 -22.78 11.70
CA LEU A 278 14.49 -23.00 13.15
C LEU A 278 13.31 -23.88 13.56
N ILE A 279 12.14 -23.71 12.94
CA ILE A 279 10.90 -24.38 13.38
C ILE A 279 10.61 -25.60 12.52
N GLU A 280 10.49 -25.43 11.19
CA GLU A 280 10.11 -26.53 10.29
C GLU A 280 11.23 -27.56 10.13
N ALA A 281 12.47 -27.11 9.90
CA ALA A 281 13.63 -27.98 9.76
C ALA A 281 14.27 -28.36 11.11
N ASN A 282 13.89 -27.68 12.20
CA ASN A 282 14.39 -27.89 13.55
C ASN A 282 15.93 -27.94 13.59
N LEU A 283 16.56 -26.88 13.08
CA LEU A 283 18.01 -26.64 13.12
C LEU A 283 18.37 -25.71 14.28
N SER A 284 19.54 -25.91 14.88
CA SER A 284 20.03 -25.04 15.94
C SER A 284 20.42 -23.66 15.40
N PRO A 285 20.33 -22.59 16.22
CA PRO A 285 20.78 -21.27 15.83
C PRO A 285 22.23 -21.22 15.32
N ASP A 286 23.15 -21.96 15.93
CA ASP A 286 24.56 -22.00 15.51
C ASP A 286 24.73 -22.48 14.08
N VAL A 287 23.94 -23.49 13.67
CA VAL A 287 23.96 -23.99 12.28
C VAL A 287 23.46 -22.90 11.33
N VAL A 288 22.43 -22.14 11.72
CA VAL A 288 21.86 -21.05 10.92
C VAL A 288 22.85 -19.90 10.77
N ILE A 289 23.49 -19.48 11.87
CA ILE A 289 24.51 -18.42 11.89
C ILE A 289 25.63 -18.74 10.89
N ASN A 290 26.16 -19.96 10.94
CA ASN A 290 27.23 -20.41 10.05
C ASN A 290 26.80 -20.56 8.59
N ASN A 291 25.49 -20.61 8.30
CA ASN A 291 24.94 -20.85 6.98
C ASN A 291 23.98 -19.74 6.51
N MET A 292 24.13 -18.51 7.00
CA MET A 292 23.24 -17.38 6.66
C MET A 292 23.16 -17.05 5.16
N ARG A 293 24.13 -17.52 4.36
CA ARG A 293 24.07 -17.47 2.88
C ARG A 293 22.82 -18.14 2.31
N LEU A 294 22.24 -19.11 3.00
CA LEU A 294 21.01 -19.79 2.59
C LEU A 294 19.80 -18.84 2.52
N CYS A 295 19.82 -17.74 3.28
CA CYS A 295 18.78 -16.70 3.24
C CYS A 295 18.67 -16.03 1.85
N SER A 296 19.67 -16.21 0.98
CA SER A 296 19.61 -15.72 -0.41
C SER A 296 18.60 -16.51 -1.26
N PHE A 297 18.38 -17.80 -0.97
CA PHE A 297 17.45 -18.65 -1.69
C PHE A 297 15.98 -18.38 -1.31
N SER A 298 15.04 -18.84 -2.12
CA SER A 298 13.62 -18.81 -1.77
C SER A 298 13.30 -19.93 -0.78
N VAL A 299 12.44 -19.65 0.20
CA VAL A 299 12.03 -20.65 1.19
C VAL A 299 11.30 -21.82 0.53
N THR A 300 10.52 -21.57 -0.54
CA THR A 300 9.90 -22.64 -1.35
C THR A 300 10.94 -23.64 -1.86
N ARG A 301 12.05 -23.17 -2.46
CA ARG A 301 13.13 -24.04 -2.93
C ARG A 301 13.73 -24.85 -1.78
N LEU A 302 13.95 -24.20 -0.62
CA LEU A 302 14.52 -24.88 0.54
C LEU A 302 13.58 -25.99 1.07
N ARG A 303 12.28 -25.69 1.17
CA ARG A 303 11.22 -26.65 1.57
C ARG A 303 11.11 -27.83 0.60
N ASP A 304 11.16 -27.59 -0.71
CA ASP A 304 11.06 -28.66 -1.70
C ASP A 304 12.24 -29.62 -1.60
N ARG A 305 13.46 -29.07 -1.49
CA ARG A 305 14.67 -29.88 -1.29
C ARG A 305 14.68 -30.60 0.06
N PHE A 306 14.17 -29.95 1.09
CA PHE A 306 14.05 -30.53 2.43
C PHE A 306 13.18 -31.79 2.43
N LYS A 307 12.03 -31.76 1.77
CA LYS A 307 11.15 -32.95 1.64
C LYS A 307 11.88 -34.11 0.95
N ILE A 308 12.61 -33.84 -0.12
CA ILE A 308 13.39 -34.86 -0.85
C ILE A 308 14.48 -35.44 0.05
N MET A 309 15.24 -34.59 0.75
CA MET A 309 16.29 -35.04 1.67
C MET A 309 15.74 -35.84 2.85
N GLN A 310 14.58 -35.48 3.39
CA GLN A 310 13.90 -36.25 4.43
C GLN A 310 13.47 -37.62 3.93
N SER A 311 12.83 -37.70 2.76
CA SER A 311 12.43 -38.98 2.15
C SER A 311 13.62 -39.89 1.84
N ALA A 312 14.76 -39.31 1.50
CA ALA A 312 16.01 -40.02 1.24
C ALA A 312 16.83 -40.32 2.52
N ASN A 313 16.30 -40.03 3.72
CA ASN A 313 16.97 -40.22 5.00
C ASN A 313 18.37 -39.59 5.08
N ILE A 314 18.55 -38.42 4.46
CA ILE A 314 19.82 -37.68 4.52
C ILE A 314 19.99 -37.10 5.92
N SER A 315 21.17 -37.32 6.51
CA SER A 315 21.55 -36.75 7.81
C SER A 315 21.45 -35.22 7.83
N LYS A 316 20.98 -34.66 8.96
CA LYS A 316 20.73 -33.21 9.11
C LYS A 316 21.97 -32.36 8.83
N GLU A 317 23.13 -32.86 9.22
CA GLU A 317 24.45 -32.24 9.07
C GLU A 317 24.86 -32.14 7.59
N ARG A 318 24.14 -32.76 6.66
CA ARG A 318 24.42 -32.65 5.22
C ARG A 318 23.42 -31.78 4.48
N TRP A 319 22.30 -31.39 5.10
CA TRP A 319 21.24 -30.64 4.41
C TRP A 319 21.72 -29.33 3.79
N PHE A 320 22.60 -28.59 4.48
CA PHE A 320 23.15 -27.34 3.96
C PHE A 320 24.02 -27.53 2.71
N VAL A 321 24.72 -28.66 2.57
CA VAL A 321 25.49 -28.97 1.36
C VAL A 321 24.54 -29.03 0.16
N TYR A 322 23.44 -29.78 0.31
CA TYR A 322 22.47 -29.99 -0.75
C TYR A 322 21.59 -28.76 -1.04
N TRP A 323 21.27 -27.95 -0.03
CA TRP A 323 20.58 -26.66 -0.27
C TRP A 323 21.42 -25.69 -1.11
N ASN A 324 22.73 -25.70 -0.95
CA ASN A 324 23.66 -24.85 -1.71
C ASN A 324 23.93 -25.33 -3.14
N LEU A 325 23.59 -26.58 -3.50
CA LEU A 325 23.82 -27.09 -4.85
C LEU A 325 23.02 -26.34 -5.92
N SER A 326 23.55 -26.24 -7.14
CA SER A 326 22.74 -25.86 -8.29
C SER A 326 21.63 -26.87 -8.53
N GLU A 327 20.60 -26.49 -9.28
CA GLU A 327 19.45 -27.37 -9.55
C GLU A 327 19.88 -28.67 -10.25
N ASN A 328 20.75 -28.59 -11.26
CA ASN A 328 21.25 -29.77 -11.97
C ASN A 328 22.04 -30.70 -11.05
N LYS A 329 22.90 -30.15 -10.19
CA LYS A 329 23.67 -30.96 -9.22
C LYS A 329 22.76 -31.59 -8.18
N PHE A 330 21.76 -30.85 -7.69
CA PHE A 330 20.79 -31.40 -6.74
C PHE A 330 20.00 -32.55 -7.37
N LYS A 331 19.46 -32.37 -8.58
CA LYS A 331 18.75 -33.44 -9.30
C LYS A 331 19.61 -34.68 -9.49
N ALA A 332 20.85 -34.55 -9.96
CA ALA A 332 21.75 -35.70 -10.14
C ALA A 332 22.06 -36.49 -8.85
N ASN A 333 21.76 -35.95 -7.66
CA ASN A 333 21.94 -36.66 -6.38
C ASN A 333 20.65 -37.36 -5.90
N PHE A 334 19.47 -37.02 -6.43
CA PHE A 334 18.17 -37.46 -5.89
C PHE A 334 17.15 -37.92 -6.94
N VAL A 335 17.43 -37.72 -8.23
CA VAL A 335 16.66 -38.15 -9.40
C VAL A 335 17.58 -39.01 -10.24
#